data_AF-A0A840L6X7-F1
#
_entry.id   AF-A0A840L6X7-F1
#
_cell.length_a   1.000
_cell.length_b   1.000
_cell.length_c   1.000
_cell.angle_alpha   90.00
_cell.angle_beta   90.00
_cell.angle_gamma   90.00
#
_symmetry.space_group_name_H-M   'P 1'
#
loop_
_entity.id
_entity.type
_entity.pdbx_description
1 polymer ?
#
loop_
_entity_poly.entity_id
_entity_poly.type
_entity_poly.pdbx_seq_one_letter_code
_entity_poly.pdbx_strand_id
1 'polypeptide(L)'
;MNPFKRLPGYGPKTAAGMERQIWRRLPAVFFWGSLLPLLFVGLRRWLAEPGASDAHSLLLGEYIAYGLVAMHWALTLTLAMGCLIVMVMKGPGFVADAYPPADRDTPFLDLGPPPEEEANQTASPPT
;
A
#
# COMPACT_ATOMS: atom_id res chain seq x y z
N MET A 1 3.85 -13.77 -23.04
CA MET A 1 2.49 -13.42 -22.56
C MET A 1 2.62 -12.16 -21.74
N ASN A 2 1.85 -11.11 -22.03
CA ASN A 2 1.95 -9.85 -21.30
C ASN A 2 0.97 -9.85 -20.12
N PRO A 3 1.44 -9.92 -18.86
CA PRO A 3 0.57 -9.92 -17.68
C PRO A 3 -0.15 -8.58 -17.44
N PHE A 4 0.11 -7.57 -18.28
CA PHE A 4 -0.38 -6.20 -18.15
C PHE A 4 -1.48 -5.85 -19.17
N LYS A 5 -2.25 -6.82 -19.66
CA LYS A 5 -3.34 -6.55 -20.60
C LYS A 5 -4.49 -5.84 -19.86
N ARG A 6 -4.75 -4.59 -20.23
CA ARG A 6 -5.82 -3.75 -19.66
C ARG A 6 -7.12 -3.96 -20.45
N LEU A 7 -8.25 -3.77 -19.78
CA LEU A 7 -9.57 -3.87 -20.41
C LEU A 7 -9.73 -2.80 -21.52
N PRO A 8 -10.14 -3.17 -22.74
CA PRO A 8 -10.42 -2.20 -23.79
C PRO A 8 -11.59 -1.31 -23.36
N GLY A 9 -11.40 0.01 -23.39
CA GLY A 9 -12.37 1.01 -22.88
C GLY A 9 -12.09 1.52 -21.47
N TYR A 10 -11.23 0.86 -20.69
CA TYR A 10 -10.69 1.38 -19.43
C TYR A 10 -9.59 2.41 -19.73
N GLY A 11 -10.01 3.63 -20.10
CA GLY A 11 -9.09 4.76 -20.24
C GLY A 11 -8.51 5.19 -18.89
N PRO A 12 -7.36 5.91 -18.86
CA PRO A 12 -6.73 6.46 -17.65
C PRO A 12 -7.55 7.58 -16.96
N LYS A 13 -8.87 7.59 -17.13
CA LYS A 13 -9.82 8.64 -16.72
C LYS A 13 -10.42 8.42 -15.32
N THR A 14 -9.93 7.48 -14.54
CA THR A 14 -10.19 7.51 -13.10
C THR A 14 -9.28 8.58 -12.51
N ALA A 15 -9.85 9.69 -12.02
CA ALA A 15 -9.10 10.76 -11.39
C ALA A 15 -8.08 10.16 -10.42
N ALA A 16 -6.81 10.53 -10.55
CA ALA A 16 -5.76 10.00 -9.69
C ALA A 16 -6.19 10.20 -8.24
N GLY A 17 -6.49 9.11 -7.54
CA GLY A 17 -6.94 9.17 -6.15
C GLY A 17 -5.93 9.90 -5.28
N MET A 18 -6.38 10.45 -4.16
CA MET A 18 -5.55 11.21 -3.21
C MET A 18 -4.27 10.45 -2.81
N GLU A 19 -4.37 9.12 -2.72
CA GLU A 19 -3.30 8.12 -2.65
C GLU A 19 -2.16 8.32 -3.66
N ARG A 20 -2.47 8.45 -4.96
CA ARG A 20 -1.44 8.64 -6.01
C ARG A 20 -0.78 10.02 -5.93
N GLN A 21 -1.50 11.02 -5.42
CA GLN A 21 -0.94 12.33 -5.13
C GLN A 21 -0.04 12.30 -3.88
N ILE A 22 -0.43 11.58 -2.83
CA ILE A 22 0.39 11.37 -1.63
C ILE A 22 1.65 10.61 -1.99
N TRP A 23 1.56 9.53 -2.76
CA TRP A 23 2.72 8.73 -3.19
C TRP A 23 3.74 9.54 -3.99
N ARG A 24 3.27 10.48 -4.83
CA ARG A 24 4.14 11.43 -5.57
C ARG A 24 4.81 12.46 -4.67
N ARG A 25 4.16 12.88 -3.59
CA ARG A 25 4.72 13.87 -2.64
C ARG A 25 5.60 13.21 -1.58
N LEU A 26 5.45 11.92 -1.36
CA LEU A 26 6.22 11.14 -0.39
C LEU A 26 7.74 11.24 -0.57
N PRO A 27 8.32 11.07 -1.78
CA PRO A 27 9.76 11.27 -1.97
C PRO A 27 10.17 12.71 -1.68
N ALA A 28 9.37 13.72 -2.07
CA ALA A 28 9.66 15.12 -1.76
C ALA A 28 9.67 15.39 -0.24
N VAL A 29 8.72 14.80 0.52
CA VAL A 29 8.67 14.89 1.99
C VAL A 29 9.84 14.15 2.65
N PHE A 30 10.25 13.02 2.08
CA PHE A 30 11.45 12.29 2.52
C PHE A 30 12.71 13.14 2.36
N PHE A 31 12.88 13.77 1.20
CA PHE A 31 13.96 14.71 0.95
C PHE A 31 13.90 15.92 1.89
N TRP A 32 12.75 16.58 2.02
CA TRP A 32 12.64 17.77 2.86
C TRP A 32 12.88 17.49 4.35
N GLY A 33 12.36 16.36 4.85
CA GLY A 33 12.51 16.01 6.26
C GLY A 33 13.86 15.39 6.62
N SER A 34 14.66 14.93 5.65
CA SER A 34 16.08 14.60 5.88
C SER A 34 17.00 15.79 5.66
N LEU A 35 16.65 16.70 4.74
CA LEU A 35 17.42 17.91 4.46
C LEU A 35 17.40 18.92 5.62
N LEU A 36 16.25 19.07 6.30
CA LEU A 36 16.07 20.02 7.40
C LEU A 36 16.99 19.75 8.62
N PRO A 37 17.07 18.51 9.17
CA PRO A 37 18.02 18.19 10.24
C PRO A 37 19.48 18.26 9.79
N LEU A 38 19.79 17.94 8.54
CA LEU A 38 21.15 18.07 7.99
C LEU A 38 21.58 19.54 7.91
N LEU A 39 20.67 20.42 7.48
CA LEU A 39 20.87 21.86 7.47
C LEU A 39 21.04 22.40 8.89
N PHE A 40 20.25 21.91 9.85
CA PHE A 40 20.34 22.32 11.26
C PHE A 40 21.71 21.97 11.86
N VAL A 41 22.20 20.75 11.65
CA VAL A 41 23.54 20.34 12.10
C VAL A 41 24.64 21.16 11.41
N GLY A 42 24.53 21.37 10.09
CA GLY A 42 25.48 22.18 9.33
C GLY A 42 25.54 23.63 9.83
N LEU A 43 24.38 24.25 10.05
CA LEU A 43 24.28 25.62 10.55
C LEU A 43 24.86 25.73 11.96
N ARG A 44 24.59 24.74 12.83
CA ARG A 44 25.10 24.71 14.19
C ARG A 44 26.62 24.54 14.25
N ARG A 45 27.21 23.76 13.33
CA ARG A 45 28.67 23.67 13.19
C ARG A 45 29.28 24.95 12.62
N TRP A 46 28.56 25.65 11.74
CA TRP A 46 29.02 26.90 11.15
C TRP A 46 29.03 28.06 12.16
N LEU A 47 28.06 28.09 13.08
CA LEU A 47 27.98 29.07 14.18
C LEU A 47 28.81 28.68 15.42
N ALA A 48 29.39 27.48 15.46
CA ALA A 48 30.18 27.04 16.60
C ALA A 48 31.54 27.75 16.61
N GLU A 49 31.70 28.71 17.53
CA GLU A 49 32.98 29.36 17.78
C GLU A 49 33.97 28.35 18.40
N PRO A 50 35.20 28.23 17.85
CA PRO A 50 36.20 27.30 18.38
C PRO A 50 36.62 27.73 19.79
N GLY A 51 36.08 27.04 20.81
CA GLY A 51 36.40 27.24 22.23
C GLY A 51 35.25 27.73 23.12
N ALA A 52 34.12 28.19 22.54
CA ALA A 52 32.95 28.61 23.32
C ALA A 52 31.92 27.49 23.53
N SER A 53 31.90 26.49 22.65
CA SER A 53 30.95 25.39 22.69
C SER A 53 31.51 24.18 23.44
N ASP A 54 30.84 23.79 24.52
CA ASP A 54 31.12 22.53 25.23
C ASP A 54 30.95 21.34 24.28
N ALA A 55 31.96 20.47 24.19
CA ALA A 55 31.99 19.31 23.31
C ALA A 55 30.79 18.38 23.54
N HIS A 56 30.35 18.26 24.79
CA HIS A 56 29.17 17.47 25.15
C HIS A 56 27.89 18.04 24.52
N SER A 57 27.73 19.36 24.48
CA SER A 57 26.56 20.00 23.88
C SER A 57 26.47 19.78 22.37
N LEU A 58 27.62 19.71 21.68
CA LEU A 58 27.68 19.44 20.25
C LEU A 58 27.21 18.00 19.97
N LEU A 59 27.78 17.03 20.68
CA LEU A 59 27.42 15.61 20.56
C LEU A 59 25.94 15.35 20.85
N LEU A 60 25.39 15.96 21.90
CA LEU A 60 23.97 15.79 22.26
C LEU A 60 23.04 16.24 21.13
N GLY A 61 23.31 17.39 20.52
CA GLY A 61 22.45 17.87 19.43
C GLY A 61 22.67 17.12 18.12
N GLU A 62 23.86 16.56 17.87
CA GLU A 62 24.06 15.59 16.77
C GLU A 62 23.22 14.32 17.03
N TYR A 63 23.24 13.79 18.26
CA TYR A 63 22.44 12.63 18.63
C TYR A 63 20.93 12.87 18.45
N ILE A 64 20.42 14.02 18.91
CA ILE A 64 19.01 14.41 18.71
C ILE A 64 18.69 14.55 17.22
N ALA A 65 19.57 15.16 16.43
CA ALA A 65 19.37 15.30 14.99
C ALA A 65 19.30 13.93 14.29
N TYR A 66 20.18 13.00 14.63
CA TYR A 66 20.12 11.62 14.12
C TYR A 66 18.84 10.90 14.56
N GLY A 67 18.41 11.09 15.80
CA GLY A 67 17.14 10.56 16.30
C GLY A 67 15.93 11.06 15.50
N LEU A 68 15.89 12.36 15.19
CA LEU A 68 14.84 12.96 14.36
C LEU A 68 14.85 12.41 12.92
N VAL A 69 16.03 12.24 12.33
CA VAL A 69 16.17 11.63 10.99
C VAL A 69 15.63 10.20 11.00
N ALA A 70 16.04 9.39 11.98
CA ALA A 70 15.58 8.01 12.11
C ALA A 70 14.05 7.92 12.32
N MET A 71 13.49 8.78 13.18
CA MET A 71 12.04 8.87 13.41
C MET A 71 11.30 9.26 12.12
N HIS A 72 11.81 10.23 11.36
CA HIS A 72 11.24 10.67 10.10
C HIS A 72 11.26 9.55 9.04
N TRP A 73 12.37 8.81 8.95
CA TRP A 73 12.47 7.66 8.05
C TRP A 73 11.46 6.57 8.39
N ALA A 74 11.28 6.25 9.67
CA ALA A 74 10.27 5.27 10.09
C ALA A 74 8.84 5.72 9.75
N LEU A 75 8.52 7.00 10.00
CA LEU A 75 7.21 7.57 9.70
C LEU A 75 6.91 7.57 8.19
N THR A 76 7.89 7.98 7.38
CA THR A 76 7.76 8.02 5.91
C THR A 76 7.68 6.63 5.30
N LEU A 77 8.47 5.66 5.79
CA LEU A 77 8.35 4.25 5.37
C LEU A 77 6.97 3.67 5.71
N THR A 78 6.45 3.96 6.89
CA THR A 78 5.11 3.52 7.30
C THR A 78 4.02 4.09 6.39
N LEU A 79 4.10 5.39 6.07
CA LEU A 79 3.17 6.04 5.15
C LEU A 79 3.29 5.49 3.72
N ALA A 80 4.51 5.22 3.26
CA ALA A 80 4.77 4.63 1.95
C ALA A 80 4.13 3.26 1.82
N MET A 81 4.28 2.43 2.86
CA MET A 81 3.69 1.10 2.92
C MET A 81 2.16 1.18 2.92
N GLY A 82 1.57 2.05 3.75
CA GLY A 82 0.12 2.26 3.77
C GLY A 82 -0.42 2.67 2.40
N CYS A 83 0.24 3.60 1.72
CA CYS A 83 -0.19 4.03 0.40
C CYS A 83 0.03 2.96 -0.69
N LEU A 84 1.08 2.13 -0.59
CA LEU A 84 1.30 0.99 -1.47
C LEU A 84 0.15 -0.01 -1.34
N ILE A 85 -0.29 -0.30 -0.11
CA ILE A 85 -1.40 -1.20 0.16
C ILE A 85 -2.69 -0.67 -0.51
N VAL A 86 -3.03 0.61 -0.34
CA VAL A 86 -4.23 1.19 -0.96
C VAL A 86 -4.14 1.16 -2.49
N MET A 87 -2.96 1.43 -3.08
CA MET A 87 -2.76 1.30 -4.52
C MET A 87 -3.00 -0.13 -5.03
N VAL A 88 -2.58 -1.14 -4.26
CA VAL A 88 -2.81 -2.55 -4.59
C VAL A 88 -4.29 -2.91 -4.44
N MET A 89 -4.94 -2.49 -3.35
CA MET A 89 -6.36 -2.74 -3.10
C MET A 89 -7.26 -2.13 -4.17
N LYS A 90 -6.94 -0.90 -4.60
CA LYS A 90 -7.70 -0.24 -5.65
C LYS A 90 -7.40 -0.85 -7.01
N GLY A 91 -6.12 -1.19 -7.26
CA GLY A 91 -5.62 -1.85 -8.46
C GLY A 91 -5.90 -1.07 -9.75
N PRO A 92 -4.98 -0.99 -10.73
CA PRO A 92 -5.43 -0.66 -12.07
C PRO A 92 -6.37 -1.78 -12.54
N GLY A 93 -7.43 -1.45 -13.29
CA GLY A 93 -8.35 -2.43 -13.87
C GLY A 93 -7.64 -3.35 -14.85
N PHE A 94 -6.96 -4.36 -14.32
CA PHE A 94 -6.41 -5.47 -15.08
C PHE A 94 -7.56 -6.39 -15.47
N VAL A 95 -7.45 -7.00 -16.64
CA VAL A 95 -8.42 -8.02 -17.07
C VAL A 95 -8.40 -9.13 -16.04
N ALA A 96 -9.45 -9.22 -15.23
CA ALA A 96 -9.64 -10.36 -14.35
C ALA A 96 -9.79 -11.63 -15.20
N ASP A 97 -9.48 -12.78 -14.61
CA ASP A 97 -9.73 -14.05 -15.25
C ASP A 97 -11.20 -14.12 -15.66
N ALA A 98 -11.47 -14.52 -16.89
CA ALA A 98 -12.80 -14.46 -17.48
C ALA A 98 -13.67 -15.56 -16.87
N TYR A 99 -14.14 -15.36 -15.65
CA TYR A 99 -15.23 -16.16 -15.12
C TYR A 99 -16.52 -15.76 -15.85
N PRO A 100 -17.33 -16.74 -16.31
CA PRO A 100 -18.68 -16.45 -16.73
C PRO A 100 -19.40 -15.74 -15.57
N PRO A 101 -20.09 -14.61 -15.82
CA PRO A 101 -20.95 -14.02 -14.81
C PRO A 101 -21.92 -15.10 -14.34
N ALA A 102 -22.02 -15.31 -13.01
CA ALA A 102 -23.07 -16.17 -12.48
C ALA A 102 -24.42 -15.58 -12.92
N ASP A 103 -25.29 -16.43 -13.47
CA ASP A 103 -26.63 -16.02 -13.86
C ASP A 103 -27.36 -15.52 -12.62
N ARG A 104 -27.75 -14.23 -12.63
CA ARG A 104 -28.45 -13.60 -11.50
C ARG A 104 -29.77 -14.28 -11.17
N ASP A 105 -30.30 -15.06 -12.12
CA ASP A 105 -31.58 -15.73 -12.04
C ASP A 105 -31.47 -17.18 -11.56
N THR A 106 -30.25 -17.69 -11.33
CA THR A 106 -30.05 -19.01 -10.70
C THR A 106 -29.85 -18.86 -9.20
N PRO A 107 -30.75 -19.39 -8.35
CA PRO A 107 -30.50 -19.47 -6.92
C PRO A 107 -29.20 -20.27 -6.67
N PHE A 108 -28.33 -19.76 -5.79
CA PHE A 108 -27.01 -20.34 -5.48
C PHE A 108 -27.04 -21.77 -4.91
N LEU A 109 -28.22 -22.33 -4.67
CA LEU A 109 -28.41 -23.66 -4.12
C LEU A 109 -29.55 -24.36 -4.86
N ASP A 110 -29.23 -24.87 -6.05
CA ASP A 110 -29.86 -26.08 -6.56
C ASP A 110 -28.78 -27.15 -6.75
N LEU A 111 -28.10 -27.47 -5.66
CA LEU A 111 -27.50 -28.80 -5.54
C LEU A 111 -28.67 -29.74 -5.30
N GLY A 112 -29.31 -30.17 -6.39
CA GLY A 112 -30.16 -31.35 -6.36
C GLY A 112 -29.41 -32.46 -5.61
N PRO A 113 -30.13 -33.32 -4.86
CA PRO A 113 -29.50 -34.34 -4.04
C PRO A 113 -28.50 -35.14 -4.90
N PRO A 114 -27.35 -35.56 -4.32
CA PRO A 114 -26.33 -36.29 -5.05
C PRO A 114 -26.99 -37.50 -5.76
N PRO A 115 -26.51 -37.89 -6.95
CA PRO A 115 -27.14 -38.91 -7.80
C PRO A 115 -27.34 -40.28 -7.12
N GLU A 116 -26.79 -40.48 -5.93
CA GLU A 116 -26.98 -41.67 -5.11
C GLU A 116 -28.36 -41.72 -4.42
N GLU A 117 -29.03 -40.58 -4.19
CA GLU A 117 -30.30 -40.53 -3.45
C GLU A 117 -31.51 -40.88 -4.33
N GLU A 118 -31.48 -40.52 -5.62
CA GLU A 118 -32.51 -40.93 -6.60
C GLU A 118 -32.46 -42.44 -6.88
N ALA A 119 -31.27 -43.03 -6.94
CA ALA A 119 -31.10 -44.47 -7.21
C ALA A 119 -31.65 -45.36 -6.07
N ASN A 120 -31.61 -44.89 -4.82
CA ASN A 120 -32.06 -45.66 -3.66
C ASN A 120 -33.58 -45.58 -3.45
N GLN A 121 -34.24 -44.52 -3.92
CA GLN A 121 -35.70 -44.37 -3.82
C GLN A 121 -36.45 -45.24 -4.83
N THR A 122 -35.86 -45.55 -5.99
CA THR A 122 -36.43 -46.51 -6.96
C THR A 122 -36.28 -47.98 -6.55
N ALA A 123 -35.48 -48.28 -5.52
CA ALA A 123 -35.16 -49.66 -5.12
C ALA A 123 -35.98 -50.19 -3.94
N SER A 124 -36.85 -49.38 -3.32
CA SER A 124 -37.70 -49.85 -2.22
C SER A 124 -39.06 -50.34 -2.74
N PRO A 125 -39.37 -51.66 -2.67
CA PRO A 125 -40.64 -52.20 -3.11
C PRO A 125 -41.78 -51.81 -2.14
N PRO A 126 -43.03 -51.67 -2.63
CA PRO A 126 -44.18 -51.47 -1.77
C PRO A 126 -44.44 -52.75 -0.95
N THR A 127 -44.37 -52.65 0.37
CA THR A 127 -45.02 -53.58 1.31
C THR A 127 -46.34 -53.01 1.79
#